data_AF-A0A4Q3TKP2-F1
#
_entry.id   AF-A0A4Q3TKP2-F1
#
_cell.length_a   1.000
_cell.length_b   1.000
_cell.length_c   1.000
_cell.angle_alpha   90.00
_cell.angle_beta   90.00
_cell.angle_gamma   90.00
#
_symmetry.space_group_name_H-M   'P 1'
#
loop_
_entity.id
_entity.type
_entity.pdbx_description
1 polymer ?
#
loop_
_entity_poly.entity_id
_entity_poly.type
_entity_poly.pdbx_seq_one_letter_code
_entity_poly.pdbx_strand_id
1 'polypeptide(L)'
;MTKRNLGGDTALPADDELRLYQRAYLSQQQADTLYLRWEACMAHARLLEANPGRSYADYGGLNGRQLGEGARAAARRFALVLAEAPAFDHAVLSLKIAVYEEMARDDDEYRRSRVSLMIEAAMLADAKDLKVVLTKVPPGSEPMRGTH
;
A
#
# COMPACT_ATOMS: atom_id res chain seq x y z
N MET A 1 -51.58 -18.89 22.91
CA MET A 1 -50.14 -19.26 23.00
C MET A 1 -49.43 -18.75 21.77
N THR A 2 -48.83 -17.57 21.88
CA THR A 2 -48.12 -16.90 20.78
C THR A 2 -46.73 -17.50 20.66
N LYS A 3 -46.44 -18.19 19.56
CA LYS A 3 -45.10 -18.72 19.25
C LYS A 3 -44.17 -17.52 18.99
N ARG A 4 -43.16 -17.36 19.86
CA ARG A 4 -42.00 -16.50 19.61
C ARG A 4 -41.22 -17.08 18.42
N ASN A 5 -41.17 -16.35 17.31
CA ASN A 5 -40.12 -16.54 16.32
C ASN A 5 -38.82 -16.03 16.94
N LEU A 6 -38.03 -16.93 17.50
CA LEU A 6 -36.62 -16.68 17.78
C LEU A 6 -35.92 -16.65 16.42
N GLY A 7 -35.55 -15.44 15.97
CA GLY A 7 -34.81 -15.24 14.73
C GLY A 7 -33.48 -15.98 14.78
N GLY A 8 -33.45 -17.19 14.22
CA GLY A 8 -32.22 -17.89 13.91
C GLY A 8 -31.68 -17.31 12.63
N ASP A 9 -30.63 -16.49 12.72
CA ASP A 9 -29.86 -16.04 11.57
C ASP A 9 -29.03 -17.23 11.06
N THR A 10 -29.66 -18.06 10.22
CA THR A 10 -29.05 -19.24 9.59
C THR A 10 -28.51 -18.93 8.19
N ALA A 11 -28.34 -17.64 7.85
CA ALA A 11 -27.78 -17.23 6.57
C ALA A 11 -26.26 -17.45 6.56
N LEU A 12 -25.83 -18.71 6.40
CA LEU A 12 -24.44 -19.02 6.11
C LEU A 12 -24.13 -18.68 4.65
N PRO A 13 -22.89 -18.24 4.34
CA PRO A 13 -22.47 -18.00 2.96
C PRO A 13 -22.65 -19.23 2.07
N ALA A 14 -22.94 -18.99 0.79
CA ALA A 14 -23.01 -20.04 -0.20
C ALA A 14 -21.59 -20.57 -0.56
N ASP A 15 -21.54 -21.77 -1.15
CA ASP A 15 -20.27 -22.45 -1.47
C ASP A 15 -19.37 -21.65 -2.43
N ASP A 16 -19.95 -20.92 -3.38
CA ASP A 16 -19.22 -20.05 -4.30
C ASP A 16 -18.59 -18.84 -3.60
N GLU A 17 -19.27 -18.26 -2.61
CA GLU A 17 -18.73 -17.22 -1.73
C GLU A 17 -17.58 -17.76 -0.87
N LEU A 18 -17.75 -18.95 -0.28
CA LEU A 18 -16.68 -19.60 0.49
C LEU A 18 -15.42 -19.87 -0.37
N ARG A 19 -15.59 -20.28 -1.62
CA ARG A 19 -14.49 -20.45 -2.58
C ARG A 19 -13.84 -19.12 -2.97
N LEU A 20 -14.61 -18.03 -3.05
CA LEU A 20 -14.03 -16.69 -3.22
C LEU A 20 -13.13 -16.34 -2.03
N TYR A 21 -13.59 -16.51 -0.80
CA TYR A 21 -12.81 -16.19 0.40
C TYR A 21 -11.57 -17.06 0.54
N GLN A 22 -11.67 -18.36 0.23
CA GLN A 22 -10.51 -19.25 0.21
C GLN A 22 -9.43 -18.76 -0.75
N ARG A 23 -9.81 -18.42 -2.00
CA ARG A 23 -8.87 -17.90 -3.00
C ARG A 23 -8.23 -16.60 -2.54
N ALA A 24 -9.04 -15.69 -1.98
CA ALA A 24 -8.55 -14.42 -1.45
C ALA A 24 -7.49 -14.66 -0.35
N TYR A 25 -7.80 -15.51 0.63
CA TYR A 25 -6.90 -15.86 1.73
C TYR A 25 -5.58 -16.48 1.25
N LEU A 26 -5.65 -17.44 0.33
CA LEU A 26 -4.45 -18.12 -0.22
C LEU A 26 -3.62 -17.21 -1.14
N SER A 27 -4.21 -16.15 -1.69
CA SER A 27 -3.53 -15.21 -2.59
C SER A 27 -2.80 -14.07 -1.89
N GLN A 28 -2.84 -14.02 -0.55
CA GLN A 28 -2.17 -12.98 0.23
C GLN A 28 -0.66 -12.96 -0.07
N GLN A 29 -0.17 -11.80 -0.48
CA GLN A 29 1.23 -11.61 -0.82
C GLN A 29 2.03 -11.26 0.44
N GLN A 30 3.27 -11.74 0.52
CA GLN A 30 4.17 -11.37 1.62
C GLN A 30 4.56 -9.89 1.53
N ALA A 31 4.74 -9.26 2.69
CA ALA A 31 5.08 -7.84 2.81
C ALA A 31 6.31 -7.45 1.98
N ASP A 32 7.39 -8.23 2.08
CA ASP A 32 8.62 -8.01 1.30
C ASP A 32 8.38 -8.03 -0.21
N THR A 33 7.52 -8.95 -0.67
CA THR A 33 7.17 -9.04 -2.10
C THR A 33 6.38 -7.82 -2.56
N LEU A 34 5.45 -7.33 -1.73
CA LEU A 34 4.68 -6.12 -2.02
C LEU A 34 5.59 -4.89 -2.05
N TYR A 35 6.51 -4.78 -1.10
CA TYR A 35 7.50 -3.70 -1.03
C TYR A 35 8.40 -3.68 -2.27
N LEU A 36 8.98 -4.82 -2.65
CA LEU A 36 9.85 -4.92 -3.84
C LEU A 36 9.09 -4.57 -5.14
N ARG A 37 7.81 -4.97 -5.24
CA ARG A 37 6.97 -4.60 -6.39
C ARG A 37 6.68 -3.10 -6.42
N TRP A 38 6.37 -2.50 -5.27
CA TRP A 38 6.22 -1.06 -5.14
C TRP A 38 7.49 -0.32 -5.57
N GLU A 39 8.64 -0.73 -5.06
CA GLU A 39 9.95 -0.12 -5.35
C GLU A 39 10.27 -0.20 -6.85
N ALA A 40 10.09 -1.37 -7.45
CA ALA A 40 10.28 -1.57 -8.88
C ALA A 40 9.36 -0.65 -9.71
N CYS A 41 8.08 -0.54 -9.35
CA CYS A 41 7.15 0.36 -10.03
C CYS A 41 7.56 1.84 -9.89
N MET A 42 8.01 2.28 -8.72
CA MET A 42 8.51 3.64 -8.51
C MET A 42 9.77 3.92 -9.36
N ALA A 43 10.70 2.98 -9.41
CA ALA A 43 11.89 3.08 -10.25
C ALA A 43 11.52 3.17 -11.74
N HIS A 44 10.60 2.32 -12.21
CA HIS A 44 10.12 2.35 -13.59
C HIS A 44 9.42 3.65 -13.93
N ALA A 45 8.60 4.20 -13.02
CA ALA A 45 7.94 5.49 -13.22
C ALA A 45 8.97 6.59 -13.47
N ARG A 46 10.01 6.68 -12.64
CA ARG A 46 11.12 7.66 -12.79
C ARG A 46 11.83 7.51 -14.13
N LEU A 47 12.13 6.28 -14.55
CA LEU A 47 12.79 6.01 -15.83
C LEU A 47 11.94 6.41 -17.03
N LEU A 48 10.63 6.15 -16.98
CA LEU A 48 9.68 6.50 -18.04
C LEU A 48 9.46 8.02 -18.12
N GLU A 49 9.37 8.68 -16.95
CA GLU A 49 9.19 10.12 -16.83
C GLU A 49 10.42 10.92 -17.25
N ALA A 50 11.62 10.33 -17.19
CA ALA A 50 12.86 10.93 -17.70
C ALA A 50 12.84 11.13 -19.23
N ASN A 51 12.03 10.36 -19.96
CA ASN A 51 11.80 10.57 -21.39
C ASN A 51 10.29 10.53 -21.71
N PRO A 52 9.56 11.60 -21.32
CA PRO A 52 8.10 11.57 -21.30
C PRO A 52 7.47 11.53 -22.70
N GLY A 53 8.21 11.99 -23.73
CA GLY A 53 7.75 12.03 -25.12
C GLY A 53 8.01 10.75 -25.91
N ARG A 54 8.84 9.82 -25.40
CA ARG A 54 9.08 8.54 -26.07
C ARG A 54 7.76 7.76 -26.18
N SER A 55 7.37 7.40 -27.40
CA SER A 55 6.22 6.53 -27.65
C SER A 55 6.63 5.07 -27.62
N TYR A 56 5.73 4.22 -27.12
CA TYR A 56 5.90 2.78 -27.07
C TYR A 56 4.77 2.11 -27.86
N ALA A 57 5.05 1.74 -29.12
CA ALA A 57 4.06 1.25 -30.07
C ALA A 57 3.33 -0.01 -29.58
N ASP A 58 4.06 -0.96 -29.00
CA ASP A 58 3.51 -2.24 -28.53
C ASP A 58 2.56 -2.09 -27.33
N TYR A 59 2.56 -0.93 -26.66
CA TYR A 59 1.71 -0.64 -25.50
C TYR A 59 0.61 0.37 -25.85
N GLY A 60 -0.06 0.16 -26.98
CA GLY A 60 -1.17 1.00 -27.44
C GLY A 60 -0.75 2.42 -27.84
N GLY A 61 0.52 2.61 -28.21
CA GLY A 61 1.08 3.90 -28.61
C GLY A 61 1.26 4.90 -27.46
N LEU A 62 1.09 4.48 -26.20
CA LEU A 62 1.27 5.34 -25.03
C LEU A 62 2.70 5.90 -24.96
N ASN A 63 2.81 7.13 -24.47
CA ASN A 63 4.10 7.77 -24.26
C ASN A 63 4.67 7.54 -22.85
N GLY A 64 5.94 7.90 -22.64
CA GLY A 64 6.64 7.74 -21.37
C GLY A 64 5.92 8.39 -20.19
N ARG A 65 5.29 9.56 -20.37
CA ARG A 65 4.47 10.18 -19.33
C ARG A 65 3.28 9.31 -18.93
N GLN A 66 2.55 8.78 -19.91
CA GLN A 66 1.35 7.97 -19.66
C GLN A 66 1.69 6.62 -19.01
N LEU A 67 2.74 5.94 -19.49
CA LEU A 67 3.20 4.70 -18.88
C LEU A 67 3.83 4.95 -17.50
N GLY A 68 4.51 6.08 -17.30
CA GLY A 68 5.04 6.49 -16.00
C GLY A 68 3.93 6.66 -14.96
N GLU A 69 2.82 7.33 -15.33
CA GLU A 69 1.65 7.41 -14.45
C GLU A 69 1.00 6.03 -14.21
N GLY A 70 0.99 5.15 -15.21
CA GLY A 70 0.59 3.75 -15.04
C GLY A 70 1.45 3.01 -14.02
N ALA A 71 2.77 3.20 -14.06
CA ALA A 71 3.69 2.64 -13.09
C ALA A 71 3.46 3.21 -11.67
N ARG A 72 3.21 4.52 -11.53
CA ARG A 72 2.82 5.12 -10.24
C ARG A 72 1.50 4.56 -9.73
N ALA A 73 0.50 4.40 -10.59
CA ALA A 73 -0.78 3.80 -10.22
C ALA A 73 -0.61 2.34 -9.74
N ALA A 74 0.28 1.56 -10.35
CA ALA A 74 0.63 0.23 -9.88
C ALA A 74 1.36 0.26 -8.53
N ALA A 75 2.34 1.16 -8.35
CA ALA A 75 3.03 1.36 -7.08
C ALA A 75 2.04 1.65 -5.95
N ARG A 76 1.14 2.63 -6.15
CA ARG A 76 0.07 2.99 -5.21
C ARG A 76 -0.75 1.78 -4.76
N ARG A 77 -1.08 0.86 -5.67
CA ARG A 77 -1.84 -0.36 -5.34
C ARG A 77 -1.04 -1.30 -4.44
N PHE A 78 0.23 -1.55 -4.75
CA PHE A 78 1.07 -2.38 -3.89
C PHE A 78 1.27 -1.75 -2.52
N ALA A 79 1.43 -0.43 -2.46
CA ALA A 79 1.54 0.31 -1.21
C ALA A 79 0.26 0.19 -0.35
N LEU A 80 -0.92 0.28 -0.97
CA LEU A 80 -2.20 0.07 -0.28
C LEU A 80 -2.35 -1.34 0.26
N VAL A 81 -2.06 -2.37 -0.56
CA VAL A 81 -2.17 -3.77 -0.13
C VAL A 81 -1.16 -4.08 0.98
N LEU A 82 0.05 -3.50 0.92
CA LEU A 82 1.02 -3.60 2.01
C LEU A 82 0.49 -2.96 3.29
N ALA A 83 -0.13 -1.79 3.20
CA ALA A 83 -0.67 -1.07 4.35
C ALA A 83 -1.90 -1.75 4.97
N GLU A 84 -2.73 -2.41 4.16
CA GLU A 84 -3.97 -3.05 4.59
C GLU A 84 -3.77 -4.13 5.66
N ALA A 85 -2.79 -5.02 5.49
CA ALA A 85 -2.54 -6.11 6.43
C ALA A 85 -1.82 -5.60 7.69
N PRO A 86 -2.30 -5.86 8.92
CA PRO A 86 -1.62 -5.43 10.14
C PRO A 86 -0.17 -5.90 10.22
N ALA A 87 0.72 -5.05 10.74
CA ALA A 87 2.10 -5.44 10.99
C ALA A 87 2.20 -6.16 12.35
N PHE A 88 2.61 -7.44 12.32
CA PHE A 88 2.82 -8.22 13.54
C PHE A 88 4.25 -8.16 14.08
N ASP A 89 5.16 -7.53 13.34
CA ASP A 89 6.55 -7.35 13.73
C ASP A 89 7.10 -5.99 13.25
N HIS A 90 8.28 -5.64 13.77
CA HIS A 90 8.95 -4.39 13.43
C HIS A 90 9.41 -4.34 11.97
N ALA A 91 9.72 -5.48 11.34
CA ALA A 91 10.23 -5.50 9.96
C ALA A 91 9.14 -5.06 8.97
N VAL A 92 7.92 -5.59 9.12
CA VAL A 92 6.78 -5.18 8.30
C VAL A 92 6.42 -3.71 8.54
N LEU A 93 6.45 -3.25 9.79
CA LEU A 93 6.23 -1.83 10.10
C LEU A 93 7.29 -0.93 9.42
N SER A 94 8.57 -1.34 9.43
CA SER A 94 9.64 -0.61 8.75
C SER A 94 9.41 -0.48 7.25
N LEU A 95 8.87 -1.49 6.58
CA LEU A 95 8.53 -1.39 5.15
C LEU A 95 7.41 -0.36 4.91
N LYS A 96 6.36 -0.35 5.75
CA LYS A 96 5.29 0.65 5.66
C LYS A 96 5.81 2.07 5.88
N ILE A 97 6.70 2.25 6.87
CA ILE A 97 7.38 3.53 7.12
C ILE A 97 8.17 3.97 5.88
N ALA A 98 8.98 3.09 5.31
CA ALA A 98 9.79 3.41 4.13
C ALA A 98 8.93 3.87 2.93
N VAL A 99 7.82 3.17 2.67
CA VAL A 99 6.88 3.56 1.62
C VAL A 99 6.23 4.92 1.92
N TYR A 100 5.75 5.13 3.15
CA TYR A 100 5.17 6.41 3.55
C TYR A 100 6.15 7.56 3.37
N GLU A 101 7.38 7.40 3.87
CA GLU A 101 8.39 8.45 3.81
C GLU A 101 8.75 8.84 2.37
N GLU A 102 8.91 7.86 1.48
CA GLU A 102 9.19 8.13 0.06
C GLU A 102 8.02 8.87 -0.60
N MET A 103 6.79 8.42 -0.37
CA MET A 103 5.58 9.04 -0.95
C MET A 103 5.28 10.41 -0.36
N ALA A 104 5.58 10.64 0.92
CA ALA A 104 5.36 11.92 1.60
C ALA A 104 6.38 12.99 1.21
N ARG A 105 7.56 12.60 0.71
CA ARG A 105 8.58 13.53 0.17
C ARG A 105 8.29 13.99 -1.26
N ASP A 106 7.45 13.26 -2.00
CA ASP A 106 7.03 13.62 -3.35
C ASP A 106 5.74 14.47 -3.29
N ASP A 107 5.89 15.80 -3.32
CA ASP A 107 4.77 16.76 -3.28
C ASP A 107 3.75 16.54 -4.41
N ASP A 108 4.23 16.07 -5.57
CA ASP A 108 3.38 15.75 -6.71
C ASP A 108 2.53 14.52 -6.40
N GLU A 109 3.13 13.47 -5.83
CA GLU A 109 2.43 12.26 -5.40
C GLU A 109 1.40 12.57 -4.29
N TYR A 110 1.78 13.41 -3.31
CA TYR A 110 0.89 13.85 -2.23
C TYR A 110 -0.32 14.64 -2.73
N ARG A 111 -0.17 15.41 -3.82
CA ARG A 111 -1.28 16.11 -4.48
C ARG A 111 -2.16 15.19 -5.33
N ARG A 112 -1.57 14.20 -6.00
CA ARG A 112 -2.25 13.32 -6.96
C ARG A 112 -3.02 12.18 -6.31
N SER A 113 -2.66 11.79 -5.08
CA SER A 113 -3.13 10.57 -4.46
C SER A 113 -3.33 10.74 -2.95
N ARG A 114 -4.32 10.03 -2.40
CA ARG A 114 -4.55 9.95 -0.94
C ARG A 114 -3.88 8.73 -0.30
N VAL A 115 -3.17 7.93 -1.09
CA VAL A 115 -2.54 6.68 -0.62
C VAL A 115 -1.54 6.92 0.51
N SER A 116 -0.73 7.98 0.44
CA SER A 116 0.21 8.33 1.52
C SER A 116 -0.49 8.54 2.87
N LEU A 117 -1.65 9.21 2.89
CA LEU A 117 -2.45 9.41 4.11
C LEU A 117 -3.04 8.11 4.65
N MET A 118 -3.46 7.21 3.76
CA MET A 118 -3.99 5.90 4.16
C MET A 118 -2.88 5.03 4.76
N ILE A 119 -1.68 5.07 4.19
CA ILE A 119 -0.50 4.37 4.72
C ILE A 119 -0.09 4.96 6.06
N GLU A 120 -0.10 6.30 6.19
CA GLU A 120 0.17 6.98 7.47
C GLU A 120 -0.76 6.47 8.57
N ALA A 121 -2.07 6.40 8.29
CA ALA A 121 -3.05 5.91 9.24
C ALA A 121 -2.80 4.44 9.64
N ALA A 122 -2.52 3.56 8.67
CA ALA A 122 -2.21 2.15 8.93
C ALA A 122 -0.93 2.01 9.76
N MET A 123 0.13 2.73 9.39
CA MET A 123 1.42 2.74 10.08
C MET A 123 1.27 3.21 11.53
N LEU A 124 0.47 4.24 11.80
CA LEU A 124 0.21 4.73 13.16
C LEU A 124 -0.56 3.70 14.00
N ALA A 125 -1.50 2.97 13.40
CA ALA A 125 -2.22 1.89 14.07
C ALA A 125 -1.27 0.73 14.42
N ASP A 126 -0.47 0.28 13.45
CA ASP A 126 0.52 -0.78 13.66
C ASP A 126 1.57 -0.42 14.72
N ALA A 127 2.08 0.82 14.67
CA ALA A 127 3.04 1.30 15.65
C ALA A 127 2.45 1.32 17.06
N LYS A 128 1.19 1.71 17.21
CA LYS A 128 0.48 1.64 18.49
C LYS A 128 0.40 0.21 19.00
N ASP A 129 0.03 -0.74 18.16
CA ASP A 129 -0.09 -2.16 18.53
C ASP A 129 1.26 -2.78 18.91
N LEU A 130 2.32 -2.39 18.21
CA LEU A 130 3.71 -2.77 18.49
C LEU A 130 4.38 -1.94 19.60
N LYS A 131 3.65 -0.99 20.21
CA LYS A 131 4.15 -0.07 21.26
C LYS A 131 5.38 0.75 20.82
N VAL A 132 5.44 1.09 19.54
CA VAL A 132 6.44 1.97 18.93
C VAL A 132 5.91 3.40 18.93
N VAL A 133 6.72 4.35 19.38
CA VAL A 133 6.43 5.77 19.25
C VAL A 133 7.01 6.28 17.95
N LEU A 134 6.14 6.72 17.03
CA LEU A 134 6.57 7.36 15.78
C LEU A 134 6.66 8.87 15.98
N THR A 135 7.79 9.43 15.56
CA THR A 135 8.04 10.88 15.61
C THR A 135 8.19 11.41 14.20
N LYS A 136 7.36 12.39 13.84
CA LYS A 136 7.48 13.06 12.54
C LYS A 136 8.70 13.98 12.56
N VAL A 137 9.64 13.76 11.65
CA VAL A 137 10.81 14.62 11.49
C VAL A 137 10.46 15.75 10.52
N PRO A 138 10.69 17.03 10.88
CA PRO A 138 10.47 18.14 9.96
C PRO A 138 11.33 18.00 8.69
N PRO A 139 10.84 18.48 7.52
CA PRO A 139 11.64 18.52 6.30
C PRO A 139 12.93 19.33 6.53
N GLY A 140 14.09 18.75 6.23
CA GLY A 140 15.39 19.40 6.40
C GLY A 140 16.08 19.18 7.75
N SER A 141 15.49 18.40 8.66
CA SER A 141 16.16 17.96 9.90
C SER A 141 16.99 16.71 9.61
N GLU A 142 18.27 16.68 10.02
CA GLU A 142 19.02 15.42 10.02
C GLU A 142 18.38 14.42 10.99
N PRO A 143 18.26 13.12 10.63
CA PRO A 143 17.81 12.12 11.57
C PRO A 143 18.82 12.08 12.72
N MET A 144 18.36 12.37 13.95
CA MET A 144 19.19 12.15 15.14
C MET A 144 19.65 10.69 15.11
N ARG A 145 20.97 10.49 14.99
CA ARG A 145 21.58 9.17 15.22
C ARG A 145 21.22 8.77 16.65
N GLY A 146 20.30 7.83 16.80
CA GLY A 146 20.02 7.23 18.08
C GLY A 146 21.30 6.61 18.63
N THR A 147 21.75 7.10 19.79
CA THR A 147 22.74 6.41 20.60
C THR A 147 22.06 5.19 21.21
N HIS A 148 22.36 4.02 20.67
CA HIS A 148 22.21 2.76 21.39
C HIS A 148 23.32 2.62 22.44
#